data_AF-A0A7C4BVD2-F1
#
_entry.id   AF-A0A7C4BVD2-F1
#
_cell.length_a   1.000
_cell.length_b   1.000
_cell.length_c   1.000
_cell.angle_alpha   90.00
_cell.angle_beta   90.00
_cell.angle_gamma   90.00
#
_symmetry.space_group_name_H-M   'P 1'
#
loop_
_entity.id
_entity.type
_entity.pdbx_description
1 polymer ?
#
loop_
_entity_poly.entity_id
_entity_poly.type
_entity_poly.pdbx_seq_one_letter_code
_entity_poly.pdbx_strand_id
1 'polypeptide(L)'
;MGATLTYHMNRLQSLDVPEDYCVTLNAGGLIDSSKVLRRLVYYHPLYTREAVQAQSRWQEISGRHRTHFCGAYWFYGFHEDGLRSALRVARTLGVNC
;
A
#
# COMPACT_ATOMS: atom_id res chain seq x y z
N MET A 1 1.03 15.19 15.79
CA MET A 1 1.39 15.72 14.46
C MET A 1 2.34 14.72 13.82
N GLY A 2 1.95 14.13 12.69
CA GLY A 2 2.83 13.23 11.92
C GLY A 2 3.85 14.02 11.10
N ALA A 3 4.84 13.34 10.55
CA ALA A 3 5.77 13.95 9.61
C ALA A 3 5.04 14.39 8.33
N THR A 4 5.41 15.57 7.81
CA THR A 4 5.02 16.03 6.46
C THR A 4 6.17 15.72 5.51
N LEU A 5 5.83 15.16 4.35
CA LEU A 5 6.80 14.79 3.33
C LEU A 5 6.30 15.27 1.97
N THR A 6 7.19 15.85 1.16
CA THR A 6 6.91 16.24 -0.22
C THR A 6 7.86 15.53 -1.17
N TYR A 7 7.29 14.84 -2.16
CA TYR A 7 8.02 14.29 -3.29
C TYR A 7 7.97 15.28 -4.46
N HIS A 8 9.14 15.59 -5.01
CA HIS A 8 9.26 16.31 -6.27
C HIS A 8 9.18 15.31 -7.42
N MET A 9 8.02 15.24 -8.07
CA MET A 9 7.70 14.20 -9.04
C MET A 9 8.49 14.35 -10.33
N ASN A 10 8.82 15.58 -10.74
CA ASN A 10 9.63 15.81 -11.93
C ASN A 10 10.98 15.13 -11.82
N ARG A 11 11.67 15.26 -10.68
CA ARG A 11 12.93 14.55 -10.45
C ARG A 11 12.74 13.05 -10.26
N LEU A 12 11.72 12.63 -9.52
CA LEU A 12 11.48 11.23 -9.22
C LEU A 12 11.12 10.40 -10.48
N GLN A 13 10.39 11.00 -11.41
CA GLN A 13 9.86 10.35 -12.62
C GLN A 13 10.52 10.85 -13.91
N SER A 14 11.53 11.74 -13.81
CA SER A 14 12.20 12.36 -14.95
C SER A 14 11.24 13.08 -15.92
N LEU A 15 10.30 13.87 -15.37
CA LEU A 15 9.36 14.65 -16.19
C LEU A 15 10.07 15.91 -16.72
N ASP A 16 10.12 16.05 -18.03
CA ASP A 16 10.68 17.22 -18.72
C ASP A 16 9.57 18.21 -19.10
N VAL A 17 9.10 18.95 -18.10
CA VAL A 17 8.04 19.94 -18.20
C VAL A 17 8.38 21.14 -17.32
N PRO A 18 7.96 22.37 -17.70
CA PRO A 18 8.32 23.58 -16.96
C PRO A 18 7.60 23.72 -15.61
N GLU A 19 6.47 23.05 -15.41
CA GLU A 19 5.73 23.06 -14.14
C GLU A 19 6.29 22.06 -13.12
N ASP A 20 6.33 22.46 -11.85
CA ASP A 20 6.65 21.54 -10.75
C ASP A 20 5.43 20.75 -10.30
N TYR A 21 5.51 19.41 -10.41
CA TYR A 21 4.54 18.48 -9.86
C TYR A 21 5.05 17.92 -8.53
N CYS A 22 4.25 18.12 -7.48
CA CYS A 22 4.57 17.68 -6.12
C CYS A 22 3.48 16.76 -5.57
N VAL A 23 3.89 15.72 -4.83
CA VAL A 23 3.00 14.92 -4.00
C VAL A 23 3.38 15.13 -2.55
N THR A 24 2.49 15.74 -1.78
CA THR A 24 2.71 16.02 -0.37
C THR A 24 1.78 15.18 0.50
N LEU A 25 2.37 14.53 1.50
CA LEU A 25 1.66 13.71 2.49
C LEU A 25 1.50 14.49 3.80
N ASN A 26 0.31 14.41 4.39
CA ASN A 26 0.00 14.88 5.74
C ASN A 26 0.28 16.37 6.03
N ALA A 27 0.26 17.24 5.00
CA ALA A 27 0.56 18.67 5.14
C ALA A 27 -0.49 19.52 5.87
N GLY A 28 -1.55 18.93 6.44
CA GLY A 28 -2.48 19.66 7.33
C GLY A 28 -3.13 20.93 6.75
N GLY A 29 -3.24 21.06 5.43
CA GLY A 29 -3.81 22.25 4.79
C GLY A 29 -2.81 23.37 4.45
N LEU A 30 -1.50 23.14 4.61
CA LEU A 30 -0.44 24.12 4.29
C LEU A 30 -0.28 24.41 2.78
N ILE A 31 -0.99 23.68 1.92
CA ILE A 31 -0.94 23.86 0.46
C ILE A 31 -2.11 24.73 0.00
N ASP A 32 -1.79 25.80 -0.72
CA ASP A 32 -2.75 26.66 -1.42
C ASP A 32 -3.72 25.80 -2.25
N SER A 33 -5.02 25.92 -1.95
CA SER A 33 -6.07 25.10 -2.58
C SER A 33 -6.16 25.32 -4.08
N SER A 34 -5.78 26.49 -4.59
CA SER A 34 -5.77 26.78 -6.03
C SER A 34 -4.72 25.97 -6.80
N LYS A 35 -3.70 25.45 -6.10
CA LYS A 35 -2.61 24.64 -6.66
C LYS A 35 -2.83 23.14 -6.49
N VAL A 36 -3.91 22.72 -5.82
CA VAL A 36 -4.18 21.31 -5.57
C VAL A 36 -4.89 20.67 -6.76
N LEU A 37 -4.15 19.86 -7.52
CA LEU A 37 -4.73 19.09 -8.63
C LEU A 37 -5.68 17.98 -8.14
N ARG A 38 -5.33 17.32 -7.03
CA ARG A 38 -6.14 16.24 -6.44
C ARG A 38 -5.78 16.02 -4.97
N ARG A 39 -6.79 15.64 -4.17
CA ARG A 39 -6.59 15.07 -2.82
C ARG A 39 -7.04 13.62 -2.80
N LEU A 40 -6.25 12.78 -2.16
CA LEU A 40 -6.49 11.35 -2.02
C LEU A 40 -6.28 10.97 -0.55
N VAL A 41 -7.13 10.07 -0.05
CA VAL A 41 -6.98 9.50 1.28
C VAL A 41 -6.50 8.06 1.11
N TYR A 42 -5.35 7.77 1.70
CA TYR A 42 -4.78 6.43 1.76
C TYR A 42 -4.67 5.99 3.22
N TYR A 43 -4.84 4.69 3.44
CA TYR A 43 -4.66 4.06 4.74
C TYR A 43 -3.49 3.09 4.64
N HIS A 44 -2.61 3.13 5.63
CA HIS A 44 -1.50 2.18 5.75
C HIS A 44 -1.77 1.22 6.91
N PRO A 45 -1.52 -0.08 6.73
CA PRO A 45 -1.60 -1.04 7.81
C PRO A 45 -0.60 -0.68 8.90
N LEU A 46 -1.05 -0.74 10.15
CA LEU A 46 -0.18 -0.57 11.31
C LEU A 46 0.41 -1.93 11.69
N TYR A 47 1.74 -2.03 11.70
CA TYR A 47 2.45 -3.24 12.08
C TYR A 47 2.73 -3.29 13.57
N THR A 48 1.74 -3.76 14.33
CA THR A 48 1.94 -4.09 15.74
C THR A 48 2.45 -5.53 15.89
N ARG A 49 2.91 -5.90 17.09
CA ARG A 49 3.33 -7.29 17.36
C ARG A 49 2.17 -8.26 17.15
N GLU A 50 0.97 -7.86 17.56
CA GLU A 50 -0.25 -8.64 17.43
C GLU A 50 -0.63 -8.81 15.96
N ALA A 51 -0.50 -7.75 15.15
CA ALA A 51 -0.74 -7.82 13.71
C ALA A 51 0.21 -8.83 13.02
N VAL A 52 1.51 -8.76 13.34
CA VAL A 52 2.50 -9.69 12.79
C VAL A 52 2.26 -11.13 13.25
N GLN A 53 1.88 -11.34 14.52
CA GLN A 53 1.50 -12.67 15.01
C GLN A 53 0.27 -13.22 14.27
N ALA A 54 -0.75 -12.37 14.02
CA ALA A 54 -1.95 -12.75 13.31
C ALA A 54 -1.67 -13.16 11.84
N GLN A 55 -0.66 -12.56 11.18
CA GLN A 55 -0.28 -12.94 9.81
C GLN A 55 0.13 -14.43 9.70
N SER A 56 0.76 -14.99 10.74
CA SER A 56 1.16 -16.40 10.76
C SER A 56 -0.02 -17.37 10.83
N ARG A 57 -1.18 -16.89 11.29
CA ARG A 57 -2.42 -17.65 11.49
C ARG A 57 -3.30 -17.71 10.24
N TRP A 58 -2.75 -17.39 9.07
CA TRP A 58 -3.47 -17.37 7.80
C TRP A 58 -4.24 -18.67 7.48
N GLN A 59 -3.66 -19.84 7.80
CA GLN A 59 -4.27 -21.15 7.56
C GLN A 59 -5.53 -21.41 8.41
N GLU A 60 -5.74 -20.65 9.48
CA GLU A 60 -6.95 -20.76 10.30
C GLU A 60 -8.19 -20.26 9.53
N ILE A 61 -8.03 -19.26 8.65
CA ILE A 61 -9.15 -18.62 7.94
C ILE A 61 -9.17 -18.90 6.43
N SER A 62 -8.01 -19.04 5.79
CA SER A 62 -7.94 -19.18 4.33
C SER A 62 -8.07 -20.64 3.91
N GLY A 63 -8.82 -20.89 2.83
CA GLY A 63 -9.19 -22.23 2.39
C GLY A 63 -10.40 -22.82 3.12
N ARG A 64 -11.07 -22.02 3.97
CA ARG A 64 -12.31 -22.41 4.66
C ARG A 64 -13.52 -21.91 3.88
N HIS A 65 -14.58 -22.71 3.82
CA HIS A 65 -15.83 -22.35 3.14
C HIS A 65 -15.61 -21.77 1.72
N ARG A 66 -14.69 -22.38 0.95
CA ARG A 66 -14.33 -21.96 -0.41
C ARG A 66 -13.86 -20.49 -0.50
N THR A 67 -13.34 -19.93 0.59
CA THR A 67 -12.89 -18.55 0.69
C THR A 67 -11.39 -18.50 0.95
N HIS A 68 -10.69 -17.62 0.25
CA HIS A 68 -9.25 -17.38 0.45
C HIS A 68 -8.99 -15.89 0.64
N PHE A 69 -7.94 -15.57 1.39
CA PHE A 69 -7.55 -14.20 1.69
C PHE A 69 -6.12 -13.93 1.22
N CYS A 70 -5.96 -12.89 0.39
CA CYS A 70 -4.68 -12.35 -0.04
C CYS A 70 -4.70 -10.82 0.01
N GLY A 71 -3.53 -10.21 -0.03
CA GLY A 71 -3.31 -8.77 0.07
C GLY A 71 -1.99 -8.46 0.79
N ALA A 72 -1.48 -7.24 0.57
CA ALA A 72 -0.20 -6.80 1.12
C ALA A 72 -0.14 -6.82 2.67
N TYR A 73 -1.30 -6.74 3.32
CA TYR A 73 -1.44 -6.82 4.78
C TYR A 73 -1.04 -8.19 5.37
N TRP A 74 -0.86 -9.23 4.55
CA TRP A 74 -0.34 -10.51 5.01
C TRP A 74 1.17 -10.52 5.29
N PHE A 75 1.90 -9.49 4.87
CA PHE A 75 3.32 -9.30 5.12
C PHE A 75 3.61 -7.83 5.42
N TYR A 76 4.54 -7.15 4.74
CA TYR A 76 5.03 -5.81 5.10
C TYR A 76 4.37 -4.65 4.35
N GLY A 77 3.29 -4.91 3.59
CA GLY A 77 2.42 -3.85 3.06
C GLY A 77 2.88 -3.29 1.73
N PHE A 78 3.90 -3.89 1.11
CA PHE A 78 4.39 -3.49 -0.20
C PHE A 78 3.63 -4.20 -1.33
N HIS A 79 3.86 -3.73 -2.56
CA HIS A 79 3.24 -4.32 -3.74
C HIS A 79 3.66 -5.79 -3.93
N GLU A 80 4.94 -6.09 -3.67
CA GLU A 80 5.48 -7.44 -3.73
C GLU A 80 4.81 -8.37 -2.71
N ASP A 81 4.48 -7.87 -1.52
CA ASP A 81 3.76 -8.64 -0.51
C ASP A 81 2.34 -9.00 -0.98
N GLY A 82 1.70 -8.06 -1.69
CA GLY A 82 0.44 -8.31 -2.39
C GLY A 82 0.58 -9.45 -3.39
N LEU A 83 1.56 -9.37 -4.29
CA LEU A 83 1.84 -10.40 -5.30
C LEU A 83 2.14 -11.76 -4.64
N ARG A 84 3.08 -11.80 -3.69
CA ARG A 84 3.47 -13.01 -2.95
C ARG A 84 2.27 -13.68 -2.29
N SER A 85 1.38 -12.89 -1.69
CA SER A 85 0.17 -13.42 -1.03
C SER A 85 -0.83 -14.00 -2.03
N ALA A 86 -0.96 -13.39 -3.20
CA ALA A 86 -1.81 -13.87 -4.28
C ALA A 86 -1.27 -15.18 -4.87
N LEU A 87 0.05 -15.25 -5.11
CA LEU A 87 0.72 -16.48 -5.55
C LEU A 87 0.53 -17.63 -4.55
N ARG A 88 0.56 -17.33 -3.24
CA ARG A 88 0.25 -18.30 -2.18
C ARG A 88 -1.17 -18.86 -2.32
N VAL A 89 -2.17 -18.02 -2.58
CA VAL A 89 -3.56 -18.45 -2.83
C VAL A 89 -3.67 -19.24 -4.14
N ALA A 90 -3.08 -18.76 -5.23
CA ALA A 90 -3.13 -19.40 -6.54
C ALA A 90 -2.64 -20.87 -6.49
N ARG A 91 -1.52 -21.12 -5.79
CA ARG A 91 -1.02 -22.48 -5.55
C ARG A 91 -2.01 -23.37 -4.80
N THR A 92 -2.73 -22.84 -3.80
CA THR A 92 -3.77 -23.62 -3.10
C THR A 92 -4.97 -23.97 -3.97
N LEU A 93 -5.17 -23.22 -5.06
CA LEU A 93 -6.19 -23.48 -6.07
C LEU A 93 -5.69 -24.38 -7.21
N GLY A 94 -4.45 -24.89 -7.14
CA GLY A 94 -3.86 -25.76 -8.15
C GLY A 94 -3.25 -25.02 -9.36
N VAL A 95 -3.07 -23.70 -9.28
CA VAL A 95 -2.44 -22.90 -10.33
C VAL A 95 -0.94 -22.78 -10.06
N ASN A 96 -0.13 -23.27 -11.00
CA ASN A 96 1.33 -23.08 -10.99
C ASN A 96 1.69 -21.92 -11.93
N CYS A 97 2.42 -20.95 -11.39
CA CYS A 97 2.82 -19.70 -12.02
C CYS A 97 4.27 -19.39 -11.67
#